data_AF-A0A7K4KX59-F1
#
_entry.id   AF-A0A7K4KX59-F1
#
_cell.length_a   1.000
_cell.length_b   1.000
_cell.length_c   1.000
_cell.angle_alpha   90.00
_cell.angle_beta   90.00
_cell.angle_gamma   90.00
#
_symmetry.space_group_name_H-M   'P 1'
#
loop_
_entity.id
_entity.type
_entity.pdbx_description
1 polymer ?
#
loop_
_entity_poly.entity_id
_entity_poly.type
_entity_poly.pdbx_seq_one_letter_code
_entity_poly.pdbx_strand_id
1 'polypeptide(L)' 'VSGNATEEENKLSQTVMRYWTNFARNGNPNGEGLEHWPPYDLDERYLEIDLTQKEARKFKEHKMEFWAQMTKQTTERKT' A
#
# COMPACT_ATOMS: atom_id res chain seq x y z
N VAL A 1 -1.72 -18.42 -22.63
CA VAL A 1 -2.31 -17.07 -22.72
C VAL A 1 -1.26 -16.09 -22.21
N SER A 2 -0.34 -15.67 -23.07
CA SER A 2 0.57 -14.56 -22.74
C SER A 2 -0.19 -13.29 -23.12
N GLY A 3 -0.88 -12.69 -22.15
CA GLY A 3 -1.37 -11.33 -22.34
C GLY A 3 -0.17 -10.42 -22.56
N ASN A 4 -0.20 -9.60 -23.61
CA ASN A 4 0.88 -8.66 -23.90
C ASN A 4 0.85 -7.54 -22.85
N ALA A 5 1.52 -7.76 -21.71
CA ALA A 5 1.73 -6.71 -20.71
C ALA A 5 2.57 -5.58 -21.33
N THR A 6 2.25 -4.33 -21.02
CA THR A 6 3.06 -3.20 -21.47
C THR A 6 4.43 -3.22 -20.80
N GLU A 7 5.37 -2.46 -21.36
CA GLU A 7 6.70 -2.32 -20.76
C GLU A 7 6.61 -1.72 -19.34
N GLU A 8 5.68 -0.79 -19.11
CA GLU A 8 5.44 -0.22 -17.79
C GLU A 8 4.88 -1.24 -16.80
N GLU A 9 3.96 -2.11 -17.24
CA GLU A 9 3.43 -3.19 -16.40
C GLU A 9 4.51 -4.23 -16.05
N ASN A 10 5.39 -4.56 -17.00
CA ASN A 10 6.53 -5.43 -16.75
C ASN A 10 7.50 -4.83 -15.73
N LYS A 11 7.81 -3.53 -15.85
CA LYS A 11 8.64 -2.80 -14.87
C LYS A 11 7.98 -2.75 -13.50
N LEU A 12 6.68 -2.44 -13.45
CA LEU A 12 5.90 -2.44 -12.20
C LEU A 12 5.95 -3.82 -11.53
N SER A 13 5.72 -4.89 -12.28
CA SER A 13 5.79 -6.27 -11.78
C SER A 13 7.15 -6.59 -11.16
N GLN A 14 8.24 -6.26 -11.87
CA GLN A 14 9.61 -6.46 -11.36
C GLN A 14 9.86 -5.67 -10.07
N THR A 15 9.45 -4.41 -10.02
CA THR A 15 9.57 -3.57 -8.82
C THR A 15 8.81 -4.16 -7.63
N VAL A 16 7.56 -4.59 -7.83
CA VAL A 16 6.73 -5.19 -6.77
C VAL A 16 7.34 -6.51 -6.28
N MET A 17 7.85 -7.36 -7.18
CA MET A 17 8.56 -8.58 -6.79
C MET A 17 9.81 -8.30 -5.96
N ARG A 18 10.57 -7.23 -6.27
CA ARG A 18 11.74 -6.84 -5.47
C ARG A 18 11.37 -6.42 -4.05
N TYR A 19 10.32 -5.60 -3.87
CA TYR A 19 9.82 -5.26 -2.52
C TYR A 19 9.44 -6.52 -1.73
N TRP A 20 8.64 -7.42 -2.33
CA TRP A 20 8.19 -8.62 -1.65
C TRP A 20 9.31 -9.60 -1.31
N THR A 21 10.28 -9.79 -2.21
CA THR A 21 11.42 -10.67 -1.97
C THR A 21 12.36 -10.13 -0.89
N ASN A 22 12.57 -8.81 -0.82
CA ASN A 22 13.30 -8.18 0.28
C ASN A 22 12.56 -8.38 1.60
N PHE A 23 11.26 -8.07 1.63
CA PHE A 23 10.43 -8.25 2.81
C PHE A 23 10.44 -9.70 3.31
N ALA A 24 10.28 -10.68 2.42
CA ALA A 24 10.33 -12.10 2.77
C ALA A 24 11.69 -12.54 3.34
N ARG A 25 12.79 -11.87 2.95
CA ARG A 25 14.15 -12.21 3.41
C ARG A 25 14.44 -11.70 4.82
N ASN A 26 14.02 -10.46 5.16
CA ASN A 26 14.48 -9.79 6.37
C ASN A 26 13.42 -8.90 7.07
N GLY A 27 12.17 -8.92 6.60
CA GLY A 27 11.09 -8.08 7.14
C GLY A 27 11.13 -6.62 6.68
N ASN A 28 12.06 -6.23 5.80
CA ASN A 28 12.17 -4.88 5.26
C ASN A 28 12.08 -4.91 3.72
N PRO A 29 11.08 -4.25 3.11
CA PRO A 29 10.91 -4.27 1.65
C PRO A 29 11.96 -3.44 0.89
N ASN A 30 12.65 -2.52 1.56
CA ASN A 30 13.56 -1.55 0.94
C ASN A 30 14.81 -2.21 0.34
N GLY A 31 15.39 -1.55 -0.67
CA GLY A 31 16.63 -1.98 -1.33
C GLY A 31 17.13 -0.93 -2.33
N GLU A 32 18.33 -1.14 -2.87
CA GLU A 32 18.94 -0.21 -3.82
C GLU A 32 18.06 0.01 -5.07
N GLY A 33 17.86 1.26 -5.49
CA GLY A 33 17.06 1.58 -6.68
C GLY A 33 15.56 1.29 -6.54
N LEU A 34 15.05 1.22 -5.30
CA LEU A 34 13.62 1.22 -5.00
C LEU A 34 13.25 2.52 -4.29
N GLU A 35 12.02 2.97 -4.48
CA GLU A 35 11.44 4.07 -3.69
C GLU A 35 11.37 3.66 -2.21
N HIS A 36 11.49 4.62 -1.31
CA HIS A 36 11.46 4.29 0.11
C HIS A 36 10.05 3.87 0.52
N TRP A 37 9.94 2.66 1.10
CA TRP A 37 8.73 2.18 1.73
C TRP A 37 8.88 2.30 3.26
N PRO A 38 8.30 3.34 3.89
CA PRO A 38 8.42 3.54 5.32
C PRO A 38 7.60 2.49 6.09
N PRO A 39 8.04 2.09 7.29
CA PRO A 39 7.21 1.34 8.23
C PRO A 39 5.92 2.11 8.53
N TYR A 40 4.81 1.39 8.69
CA TYR A 40 3.56 2.01 9.09
C TYR A 40 3.62 2.39 10.57
N ASP A 41 3.64 3.70 10.85
CA ASP A 41 3.76 4.30 12.18
C ASP A 41 2.58 5.25 12.47
N LEU A 42 2.71 6.10 13.50
CA LEU A 42 1.68 7.08 13.88
C LEU A 42 1.44 8.16 12.81
N ASP A 43 2.39 8.36 11.89
CA ASP A 43 2.21 9.26 10.75
C ASP A 43 1.46 8.57 9.59
N GLU A 44 1.13 7.29 9.75
CA GLU A 44 0.36 6.46 8.80
C GLU A 44 0.93 6.50 7.38
N ARG A 45 2.27 6.50 7.28
CA ARG A 45 2.97 6.55 6.01
C ARG A 45 2.89 5.20 5.30
N TYR A 46 2.72 5.26 3.99
CA TYR A 46 2.59 4.08 3.14
C TYR A 46 3.17 4.34 1.75
N LEU A 47 3.48 3.26 1.03
CA LEU A 47 3.88 3.33 -0.37
C LEU A 47 2.66 3.18 -1.28
N GLU A 48 2.45 4.14 -2.16
CA GLU A 48 1.53 3.98 -3.30
C GLU A 48 2.22 3.12 -4.37
N ILE A 49 1.65 1.94 -4.63
CA ILE A 49 2.07 1.06 -5.73
C ILE A 49 1.22 1.39 -6.96
N ASP A 50 1.79 2.15 -7.87
CA ASP A 50 1.27 2.51 -9.20
C ASP A 50 2.43 2.46 -10.21
N LEU A 51 2.26 2.87 -11.46
CA LEU A 51 3.35 2.93 -12.46
C LEU A 51 4.58 3.72 -11.96
N THR A 52 4.35 4.72 -11.12
CA THR A 52 5.40 5.42 -10.36
C THR A 52 5.10 5.30 -8.88
N GLN A 53 6.05 4.76 -8.12
CA GLN A 53 5.90 4.61 -6.68
C GLN A 53 6.17 5.93 -5.98
N LYS A 54 5.41 6.21 -4.93
CA LYS A 54 5.60 7.40 -4.10
C LYS A 54 5.17 7.12 -2.67
N GLU A 55 5.85 7.76 -1.73
CA GLU A 55 5.40 7.80 -0.34
C GLU A 55 4.17 8.69 -0.22
N ALA A 56 3.20 8.23 0.54
CA ALA A 56 2.01 8.99 0.93
C ALA A 56 1.68 8.71 2.40
N ARG A 57 0.64 9.36 2.92
CA ARG A 57 0.22 9.25 4.33
C ARG A 57 -1.29 9.26 4.46
N LYS A 58 -1.80 8.72 5.57
CA LYS A 58 -3.21 8.82 5.99
C LYS A 58 -4.18 8.28 4.92
N PHE A 59 -3.95 7.03 4.49
CA PHE A 59 -4.72 6.42 3.40
C PHE A 59 -6.22 6.39 3.74
N LYS A 60 -7.02 7.09 2.93
CA LYS A 60 -8.49 7.12 3.05
C LYS A 60 -9.00 7.60 4.42
N GLU A 61 -8.28 8.46 5.14
CA GLU A 61 -8.61 8.97 6.49
C GLU A 61 -10.11 9.31 6.64
N HIS A 62 -10.65 10.22 5.82
CA HIS A 62 -12.06 10.61 5.90
C HIS A 62 -13.07 9.48 5.65
N LYS A 63 -12.74 8.50 4.80
CA LYS A 63 -13.62 7.35 4.60
C LYS A 63 -13.60 6.46 5.84
N MET A 64 -12.43 6.24 6.45
CA MET A 64 -12.32 5.44 7.66
C MET A 64 -13.04 6.11 8.84
N GLU A 65 -12.90 7.43 8.98
CA GLU A 65 -13.66 8.23 9.95
C GLU A 65 -15.17 8.04 9.76
N PHE A 66 -15.66 8.19 8.52
CA PHE A 66 -17.06 8.03 8.19
C PHE A 66 -17.59 6.63 8.54
N TRP A 67 -16.91 5.57 8.10
CA TRP A 67 -17.35 4.19 8.34
C TRP A 67 -17.28 3.83 9.81
N ALA A 68 -16.25 4.25 10.54
CA ALA A 68 -16.15 4.04 11.99
C ALA A 68 -17.34 4.67 12.74
N GLN A 69 -17.70 5.90 12.40
CA GLN A 69 -18.87 6.58 12.98
C GLN A 69 -20.18 5.86 12.62
N MET A 70 -20.37 5.50 11.35
CA MET A 70 -21.60 4.86 10.88
C MET A 70 -21.80 3.48 11.50
N THR A 71 -20.74 2.67 11.58
CA THR A 71 -20.79 1.34 12.20
C THR A 71 -21.13 1.45 13.69
N LYS A 72 -20.56 2.42 14.41
CA LYS A 72 -20.89 2.67 15.83
C LYS A 72 -22.39 2.96 16.01
N GLN A 73 -22.94 3.91 15.25
CA GLN A 73 -24.36 4.26 15.34
C GLN A 73 -25.31 3.11 14.99
N THR A 74 -24.90 2.22 14.09
CA THR A 74 -25.71 1.07 13.66
C THR A 74 -25.73 -0.03 14.72
N THR A 75 -24.60 -0.25 15.41
CA THR A 75 -24.52 -1.18 16.55
C THR A 75 -25.39 -0.68 17.70
N GLU A 76 -25.29 0.60 18.05
CA GLU A 76 -26.06 1.22 19.14
C GLU A 76 -27.58 1.24 18.89
N ARG A 77 -28.02 1.30 17.64
CA ARG A 77 -29.45 1.25 17.27
C ARG A 77 -30.05 -0.16 17.27
N LYS A 78 -29.22 -1.22 17.28
CA LYS A 78 -29.67 -2.62 17.27
C LYS A 78 -29.73 -3.27 18.65
N THR A 79 -29.01 -2.70 19.63
CA THR A 79 -29.12 -3.00 21.06
C THR A 79 -30.17 -2.15 21.74
#